data_AF-A0A1J5E1P6-F1
#
_entry.id   AF-A0A1J5E1P6-F1
#
_cell.length_a   1.000
_cell.length_b   1.000
_cell.length_c   1.000
_cell.angle_alpha   90.00
_cell.angle_beta   90.00
_cell.angle_gamma   90.00
#
_symmetry.space_group_name_H-M   'P 1'
#
loop_
_entity.id
_entity.type
_entity.pdbx_description
1 polymer ?
#
loop_
_entity_poly.entity_id
_entity_poly.type
_entity_poly.pdbx_seq_one_letter_code
_entity_poly.pdbx_strand_id
1 'polypeptide(L)' 'MVEVSLVVDDVIEGELNKWCNQGWQFDDIRFVSQDGVRRPTFAFLFFTHDGEPTTADAEPIQVPPVERTDGNEDSEA' A
#
# COMPACT_ATOMS: atom_id res chain seq x y z
N MET A 1 -3.46 3.54 -5.05
CA MET A 1 -3.66 4.20 -3.75
C MET A 1 -2.30 4.50 -3.15
N VAL A 2 -2.18 5.56 -2.36
CA VAL A 2 -0.91 6.00 -1.76
C VAL A 2 -1.06 6.04 -0.25
N GLU A 3 -0.07 5.49 0.44
CA GLU A 3 -0.04 5.41 1.88
C GLU A 3 0.85 6.50 2.47
N VAL A 4 0.32 7.24 3.45
CA VAL A 4 1.02 8.35 4.10
C VAL A 4 1.12 8.08 5.60
N SER A 5 2.33 7.80 6.06
CA SER A 5 2.64 7.53 7.48
C SER A 5 2.91 8.79 8.30
N LEU A 6 3.05 9.95 7.66
CA LEU A 6 3.21 11.25 8.32
C LEU A 6 2.12 12.22 7.85
N VAL A 7 1.11 12.41 8.69
CA VAL A 7 -0.07 13.22 8.37
C VAL A 7 0.19 14.70 8.69
N VAL A 8 0.97 15.33 7.81
CA VAL A 8 1.30 16.76 7.86
C VAL A 8 0.94 17.39 6.51
N ASP A 9 0.50 18.64 6.53
CA ASP A 9 0.01 19.39 5.36
C ASP A 9 0.99 19.35 4.19
N ASP A 10 2.24 19.77 4.37
CA ASP A 10 3.29 19.74 3.34
C ASP A 10 3.52 18.34 2.73
N VAL A 11 3.39 17.28 3.53
CA VAL A 11 3.60 15.90 3.07
C VAL A 11 2.43 15.45 2.20
N ILE A 12 1.20 15.72 2.65
CA ILE A 12 -0.02 15.40 1.91
C ILE A 12 -0.07 16.20 0.61
N GLU A 13 0.23 17.50 0.67
CA GLU A 13 0.28 18.36 -0.51
C GLU A 13 1.34 17.87 -1.51
N GLY A 14 2.52 17.48 -1.02
CA GLY A 14 3.58 16.92 -1.86
C GLY A 14 3.16 15.68 -2.62
N GLU A 15 2.49 14.73 -1.94
CA GLU A 15 1.96 13.53 -2.61
C GLU A 15 0.83 13.86 -3.59
N LEU A 16 -0.12 14.71 -3.21
CA LEU A 16 -1.19 15.16 -4.11
C LEU A 16 -0.62 15.77 -5.39
N ASN A 17 0.29 16.74 -5.25
CA ASN A 17 0.91 17.41 -6.39
C ASN A 17 1.68 16.43 -7.27
N LYS A 18 2.42 15.49 -6.68
CA LYS A 18 3.18 14.48 -7.42
C LYS A 18 2.28 13.60 -8.28
N TRP A 19 1.16 13.10 -7.76
CA TRP A 19 0.27 12.21 -8.50
C TRP A 19 -0.62 12.97 -9.49
N CYS A 20 -1.11 14.16 -9.11
CA CYS A 20 -1.87 15.03 -10.01
C CYS A 20 -1.03 15.47 -11.22
N ASN A 21 0.25 15.79 -11.03
CA ASN A 21 1.15 16.13 -12.14
C ASN A 21 1.42 14.96 -13.10
N GLN A 22 1.22 13.73 -12.65
CA GLN A 22 1.31 12.52 -13.49
C GLN A 22 -0.02 12.23 -14.23
N GLY A 23 -1.03 13.09 -14.08
CA GLY A 23 -2.34 12.94 -14.73
C GLY A 23 -3.37 12.18 -13.90
N TRP A 24 -3.04 11.75 -12.69
CA TRP A 24 -3.99 11.10 -11.79
C TRP A 24 -4.95 12.14 -11.18
N GLN A 25 -6.22 11.81 -11.08
CA GLN A 25 -7.23 12.63 -10.41
C GLN A 25 -7.36 12.18 -8.96
N PHE A 26 -7.32 13.13 -8.03
CA PHE A 26 -7.59 12.84 -6.62
C PHE A 26 -9.07 12.50 -6.42
N ASP A 27 -9.35 11.42 -5.67
CA ASP A 27 -10.69 10.90 -5.42
C ASP A 27 -11.11 11.08 -3.95
N ASP A 28 -10.35 10.51 -3.01
CA ASP A 28 -10.70 10.49 -1.59
C ASP A 28 -9.45 10.42 -0.71
N ILE A 29 -9.57 10.86 0.56
CA ILE A 29 -8.55 10.70 1.59
C ILE A 29 -9.16 10.12 2.86
N ARG A 30 -8.58 9.03 3.35
CA ARG A 30 -9.03 8.37 4.59
C ARG A 30 -7.96 8.40 5.64
N PHE A 31 -8.25 9.09 6.74
CA PHE A 31 -7.37 9.16 7.90
C PHE A 31 -7.61 7.98 8.83
N VAL A 32 -6.52 7.37 9.29
CA VAL A 32 -6.52 6.39 10.38
C VAL A 32 -6.03 7.09 11.63
N SER A 33 -6.88 7.07 12.65
CA SER A 33 -6.57 7.58 13.99
C SER A 33 -6.61 6.42 14.98
N GLN A 34 -5.76 6.49 16.01
CA GLN A 34 -5.78 5.57 17.14
C GLN A 34 -6.53 6.21 18.30
N ASP A 35 -7.20 5.40 19.12
CA ASP A 35 -7.88 5.87 20.33
C ASP A 35 -6.92 6.64 21.24
N GLY A 36 -7.32 7.85 21.62
CA GLY A 36 -6.53 8.73 22.47
C GLY A 36 -5.54 9.64 21.76
N VAL A 37 -5.37 9.53 20.42
CA VAL A 37 -4.47 10.42 19.66
C VAL A 37 -5.27 11.51 18.94
N ARG A 38 -4.95 12.78 19.21
CA ARG A 38 -5.63 13.95 18.60
C ARG A 38 -5.31 14.17 17.13
N ARG A 39 -4.19 13.62 16.64
CA ARG A 39 -3.75 13.76 15.25
C ARG A 39 -3.76 12.39 14.59
N PRO A 40 -4.24 12.28 13.34
CA PRO A 40 -4.17 11.02 12.62
C PRO A 40 -2.71 10.61 12.44
N THR A 41 -2.44 9.32 12.58
CA THR A 41 -1.09 8.77 12.46
C THR A 41 -0.83 8.21 11.07
N PHE A 42 -1.89 8.04 10.28
CA PHE A 42 -1.80 7.48 8.94
C PHE A 42 -2.92 8.01 8.05
N ALA A 43 -2.69 8.03 6.75
CA ALA A 43 -3.72 8.34 5.76
C ALA A 43 -3.56 7.49 4.49
N PHE A 44 -4.68 7.23 3.83
CA PHE A 44 -4.73 6.63 2.50
C PHE A 44 -5.29 7.65 1.51
N LEU A 45 -4.56 7.93 0.44
CA LEU A 45 -5.01 8.78 -0.65
C LEU A 45 -5.41 7.91 -1.84
N PHE A 46 -6.62 8.13 -2.33
CA PHE A 46 -7.20 7.45 -3.47
C PHE A 46 -7.11 8.37 -4.68
N PHE A 47 -6.72 7.78 -5.80
CA PHE A 47 -6.61 8.45 -7.07
C PHE A 47 -7.27 7.60 -8.15
N THR A 48 -7.95 8.25 -9.08
CA THR A 48 -8.51 7.67 -10.30
C THR A 48 -7.70 8.16 -11.50
N HIS A 49 -7.72 7.40 -12.60
CA HIS A 49 -7.10 7.81 -13.84
C HIS A 49 -7.94 7.28 -14.99
N ASP A 50 -8.31 8.14 -15.93
CA ASP A 50 -9.18 7.80 -17.07
C ASP A 50 -8.46 6.94 -18.13
N GLY A 51 -7.13 6.80 -18.05
CA GLY A 51 -6.36 5.84 -18.86
C GLY A 51 -6.30 4.47 -18.18
N GLU A 52 -6.36 3.40 -18.99
CA GLU A 52 -6.38 1.99 -18.58
C GLU A 52 -5.51 1.71 -17.34
N PRO A 53 -6.00 0.89 -16.39
CA PRO A 53 -5.23 0.57 -15.19
C PRO A 53 -3.96 -0.16 -15.61
N THR A 54 -2.86 0.57 -15.68
CA THR A 54 -1.53 -0.01 -15.83
C THR A 54 -1.29 -0.84 -14.58
N THR A 55 -1.52 -2.13 -14.74
CA THR A 55 -1.16 -3.19 -13.79
C THR A 55 0.38 -3.27 -13.81
N ALA A 56 1.07 -2.24 -13.29
CA ALA A 56 2.53 -2.23 -13.19
C ALA A 56 3.03 -1.96 -11.77
N ASP A 57 2.18 -1.46 -10.86
CA ASP A 57 2.57 -1.20 -9.46
C ASP A 57 2.17 -2.33 -8.49
N ALA A 58 1.47 -3.36 -8.97
CA ALA A 58 1.30 -4.59 -8.21
C ALA A 58 2.54 -5.46 -8.40
N GLU A 59 3.58 -5.24 -7.59
CA GLU A 59 4.66 -6.22 -7.50
C GLU A 59 4.03 -7.57 -7.15
N PRO A 60 4.25 -8.63 -7.95
CA PRO A 60 3.72 -9.94 -7.65
C PRO A 60 4.28 -10.36 -6.29
N ILE A 61 3.40 -10.60 -5.32
CA ILE A 61 3.75 -11.16 -4.02
C ILE A 61 4.54 -12.44 -4.30
N GLN A 62 5.87 -12.39 -4.12
CA GLN A 62 6.71 -13.58 -4.19
C GLN A 62 6.37 -14.41 -2.96
N VAL A 63 5.40 -15.31 -3.12
CA VAL A 63 5.23 -16.40 -2.16
C VAL A 63 6.55 -17.17 -2.15
N PRO A 64 7.30 -17.19 -1.03
CA PRO A 64 8.49 -18.01 -0.97
C PRO A 64 8.06 -19.46 -1.24
N PRO A 65 8.84 -20.24 -2.01
CA PRO A 65 8.51 -21.64 -2.22
C PRO A 65 8.42 -22.29 -0.85
N VAL A 66 7.24 -22.82 -0.53
CA VAL A 66 7.07 -23.70 0.63
C VAL A 66 7.96 -24.90 0.37
N GLU A 67 9.12 -24.95 1.03
CA GLU A 67 9.92 -26.16 1.12
C GLU A 67 8.99 -27.20 1.73
N ARG A 68 8.49 -28.10 0.87
CA ARG A 68 7.94 -29.36 1.35
C ARG A 68 9.14 -30.05 1.97
N THR A 69 9.24 -29.99 3.29
CA THR A 69 10.10 -30.91 4.01
C THR A 69 9.49 -32.29 3.76
N ASP A 70 9.99 -32.98 2.73
CA ASP A 70 9.88 -34.42 2.59
C ASP A 70 10.57 -35.02 3.83
N GLY A 71 9.79 -35.17 4.90
CA GLY A 71 10.18 -35.97 6.06
C GLY A 71 10.21 -37.43 5.64
N ASN A 72 11.33 -37.81 5.04
CA ASN A 72 11.78 -39.20 5.05
C ASN A 72 12.39 -39.50 6.43
N GLU A 73 12.45 -40.80 6.74
CA GLU A 73 13.03 -41.44 7.92
C GLU A 73 12.00 -41.54 9.07
N ASP A 74 11.52 -42.73 9.42
CA ASP A 74 12.37 -43.83 9.85
C ASP A 74 11.82 -45.25 9.55
N SER A 75 12.78 -46.17 9.56
CA SER A 75 12.66 -47.61 9.37
C SER A 75 12.10 -48.33 10.62
N GLU A 76 12.03 -49.67 10.52
CA GLU A 76 11.78 -50.68 11.57
C GLU A 76 10.30 -50.87 11.97
N ALA A 77 9.73 -52.07 12.00
CA ALA A 77 10.27 -53.45 11.97
C ALA A 77 9.18 -54.43 11.48
#